data_AF-A0A813FPB9-F1
#
_entry.id   AF-A0A813FPB9-F1
#
_cell.length_a   1.000
_cell.length_b   1.000
_cell.length_c   1.000
_cell.angle_alpha   90.00
_cell.angle_beta   90.00
_cell.angle_gamma   90.00
#
_symmetry.space_group_name_H-M   'P 1'
#
loop_
_entity.id
_entity.type
_entity.pdbx_description
1 polymer ?
#
loop_
_entity_poly.entity_id
_entity_poly.type
_entity_poly.pdbx_seq_one_letter_code
_entity_poly.pdbx_strand_id
1 'polypeptide(L)'
;VKQAAAKRRERYEEFLKSVPILQSMEAYERNSMCDALQSHTIAKGEVIIKQGDSGDMFYILEEGEAVCEKVYLAGTPAQEVLRYTAGGYFGELALLTNEPRAATVTAASECRLLTLSRRTFKGLLGPLEDILRRRAAEYK
;
A
#
# COMPACT_ATOMS: atom_id res chain seq x y z
N VAL A 1 18.54 -4.72 -21.43
CA VAL A 1 18.35 -5.00 -19.98
C VAL A 1 18.60 -3.77 -19.09
N LYS A 2 19.76 -3.10 -19.16
CA LYS A 2 20.05 -1.89 -18.33
C LYS A 2 19.11 -0.70 -18.55
N GLN A 3 18.74 -0.38 -19.80
CA GLN A 3 17.84 0.75 -20.11
C GLN A 3 16.41 0.56 -19.58
N ALA A 4 15.85 -0.65 -19.64
CA ALA A 4 14.50 -0.91 -19.15
C ALA A 4 14.40 -0.80 -17.62
N ALA A 5 15.44 -1.25 -16.90
CA ALA A 5 15.51 -1.10 -15.45
C ALA A 5 15.66 0.37 -15.04
N ALA A 6 16.50 1.15 -15.74
CA ALA A 6 16.66 2.58 -15.49
C ALA A 6 15.36 3.35 -15.74
N LYS A 7 14.68 3.09 -16.87
CA LYS A 7 13.39 3.74 -17.20
C LYS A 7 12.28 3.38 -16.22
N ARG A 8 12.25 2.14 -15.72
CA ARG A 8 11.30 1.73 -14.66
C ARG A 8 11.57 2.48 -13.35
N ARG A 9 12.85 2.63 -12.99
CA ARG A 9 13.27 3.33 -11.78
C ARG A 9 12.87 4.80 -11.82
N GLU A 10 13.14 5.48 -12.92
CA GLU A 10 12.76 6.88 -13.14
C GLU A 10 11.25 7.08 -12.98
N ARG A 11 10.44 6.20 -13.61
CA ARG A 11 8.98 6.21 -13.46
C ARG A 11 8.53 6.03 -12.01
N TYR A 12 9.13 5.08 -11.27
CA TYR A 12 8.79 4.90 -9.85
C TYR A 12 9.20 6.10 -9.03
N GLU A 13 10.36 6.70 -9.28
CA GLU A 13 10.80 7.87 -8.53
C GLU A 13 9.84 9.06 -8.72
N GLU A 14 9.41 9.33 -9.95
CA GLU A 14 8.41 10.35 -10.26
C GLU A 14 7.08 10.07 -9.58
N PHE A 15 6.60 8.83 -9.64
CA PHE A 15 5.36 8.42 -9.00
C PHE A 15 5.44 8.53 -7.46
N LEU A 16 6.51 8.03 -6.83
CA LEU A 16 6.65 8.09 -5.38
C LEU A 16 6.74 9.54 -4.87
N LYS A 17 7.26 10.48 -5.67
CA LYS A 17 7.23 11.92 -5.34
C LYS A 17 5.82 12.49 -5.31
N SER A 18 4.88 11.95 -6.10
CA SER A 18 3.48 12.38 -6.08
C SER A 18 2.67 11.74 -4.95
N VAL A 19 3.17 10.68 -4.29
CA VAL A 19 2.48 10.03 -3.16
C VAL A 19 2.62 10.90 -1.90
N PRO A 20 1.54 11.48 -1.34
CA PRO A 20 1.65 12.48 -0.27
C PRO A 20 2.38 11.99 0.98
N ILE A 21 2.20 10.71 1.37
CA ILE A 21 2.86 10.18 2.57
C ILE A 21 4.36 9.98 2.41
N LEU A 22 4.87 9.93 1.17
CA LEU A 22 6.29 9.72 0.87
C LEU A 22 7.04 11.03 0.63
N GLN A 23 6.36 12.18 0.71
CA GLN A 23 6.96 13.49 0.44
C GLN A 23 8.03 13.89 1.46
N SER A 24 7.93 13.40 2.70
CA SER A 24 8.94 13.66 3.73
C SER A 24 10.17 12.76 3.63
N MET A 25 10.20 11.78 2.72
CA MET A 25 11.37 10.94 2.51
C MET A 25 12.49 11.70 1.81
N GLU A 26 13.73 11.42 2.19
CA GLU A 26 14.90 11.90 1.45
C GLU A 26 15.07 11.15 0.12
N ALA A 27 15.84 11.73 -0.80
CA ALA A 27 16.06 11.14 -2.12
C ALA A 27 16.69 9.73 -2.03
N TYR A 28 17.63 9.51 -1.10
CA TYR A 28 18.28 8.20 -0.93
C TYR A 28 17.31 7.13 -0.41
N GLU A 29 16.35 7.51 0.45
CA GLU A 29 15.32 6.62 0.99
C GLU A 29 14.33 6.21 -0.11
N ARG A 30 13.84 7.19 -0.90
CA ARG A 30 12.99 6.91 -2.06
C ARG A 30 13.71 6.06 -3.10
N ASN A 31 15.00 6.29 -3.34
CA ASN A 31 15.79 5.50 -4.26
C ASN A 31 15.93 4.04 -3.80
N SER A 32 16.10 3.82 -2.51
CA SER A 32 16.14 2.49 -1.91
C SER A 32 14.77 1.80 -2.00
N MET A 33 13.69 2.57 -1.85
CA MET A 33 12.32 2.09 -2.04
C MET A 33 12.08 1.65 -3.49
N CYS A 34 12.48 2.46 -4.47
CA CYS A 34 12.38 2.14 -5.90
C CYS A 34 13.05 0.80 -6.27
N ASP A 35 14.17 0.47 -5.63
CA ASP A 35 14.88 -0.79 -5.86
C ASP A 35 14.16 -2.00 -5.26
N ALA A 36 13.35 -1.79 -4.22
CA ALA A 36 12.69 -2.85 -3.50
C ALA A 36 11.20 -3.05 -3.88
N LEU A 37 10.61 -2.11 -4.63
CA LEU A 37 9.21 -2.21 -5.07
C LEU A 37 9.03 -3.34 -6.10
N GLN A 38 7.99 -4.13 -5.88
CA GLN A 38 7.51 -5.12 -6.83
C GLN A 38 6.19 -4.67 -7.43
N SER A 39 6.01 -4.85 -8.73
CA SER A 39 4.77 -4.46 -9.41
C SER A 39 3.87 -5.67 -9.63
N HIS A 40 2.58 -5.50 -9.38
CA HIS A 40 1.56 -6.52 -9.54
C HIS A 40 0.37 -5.93 -10.28
N THR A 41 -0.15 -6.64 -11.28
CA THR A 41 -1.42 -6.33 -11.92
C THR A 41 -2.51 -7.20 -11.30
N ILE A 42 -3.59 -6.58 -10.88
CA ILE A 42 -4.74 -7.23 -10.23
C ILE A 42 -5.98 -6.95 -11.08
N ALA A 43 -6.74 -7.99 -11.41
CA ALA A 43 -7.93 -7.82 -12.22
C ALA A 43 -9.08 -7.23 -11.40
N LYS A 44 -10.02 -6.57 -12.08
CA LYS A 44 -11.25 -6.07 -11.44
C LYS A 44 -11.99 -7.20 -10.72
N GLY A 45 -12.38 -6.94 -9.47
CA GLY A 45 -13.11 -7.86 -8.61
C GLY A 45 -12.21 -8.78 -7.79
N GLU A 46 -10.90 -8.81 -8.03
CA GLU A 46 -9.97 -9.61 -7.23
C GLU A 46 -9.68 -8.97 -5.87
N VAL A 47 -9.60 -9.81 -4.85
CA VAL A 47 -9.25 -9.40 -3.48
C VAL A 47 -7.74 -9.24 -3.37
N ILE A 48 -7.30 -8.05 -2.96
CA ILE A 48 -5.88 -7.70 -2.80
C ILE A 48 -5.41 -8.08 -1.40
N ILE A 49 -6.19 -7.73 -0.38
CA ILE A 49 -6.02 -8.17 1.01
C ILE A 49 -7.38 -8.52 1.59
N LYS A 50 -7.42 -9.50 2.49
CA LYS A 50 -8.66 -9.96 3.12
C LYS A 50 -8.62 -9.72 4.62
N GLN A 51 -9.72 -9.19 5.17
CA GLN A 51 -9.86 -8.99 6.61
C GLN A 51 -9.63 -10.30 7.38
N GLY A 52 -8.88 -10.23 8.48
CA GLY A 52 -8.57 -11.36 9.35
C GLY A 52 -7.35 -12.18 8.92
N ASP A 53 -6.85 -12.01 7.69
CA ASP A 53 -5.63 -12.68 7.24
C ASP A 53 -4.39 -12.03 7.89
N SER A 54 -3.30 -12.79 7.98
CA SER A 54 -2.00 -12.21 8.34
C SER A 54 -1.53 -11.25 7.25
N GLY A 55 -0.84 -10.18 7.65
CA GLY A 55 -0.34 -9.17 6.73
C GLY A 55 1.17 -9.02 6.79
N ASP A 56 1.84 -9.20 5.64
CA ASP A 56 3.29 -9.07 5.51
C ASP A 56 3.72 -8.14 4.35
N MET A 57 2.76 -7.59 3.61
CA MET A 57 2.98 -6.67 2.50
C MET A 57 2.30 -5.32 2.72
N PHE A 58 2.95 -4.26 2.27
CA PHE A 58 2.41 -2.91 2.10
C PHE A 58 2.14 -2.65 0.61
N TYR A 59 1.10 -1.89 0.31
CA TYR A 59 0.63 -1.67 -1.06
C TYR A 59 0.47 -0.19 -1.35
N ILE A 60 0.89 0.24 -2.53
CA ILE A 60 0.59 1.54 -3.11
C ILE A 60 -0.12 1.31 -4.43
N LEU A 61 -1.28 1.94 -4.62
CA LEU A 61 -2.03 1.90 -5.85
C LEU A 61 -1.40 2.85 -6.85
N GLU A 62 -0.78 2.31 -7.90
CA GLU A 62 -0.14 3.10 -8.96
C GLU A 62 -1.16 3.54 -10.01
N GLU A 63 -2.05 2.63 -10.39
CA GLU A 63 -3.12 2.85 -11.36
C GLU A 63 -4.37 2.04 -10.96
N GLY A 64 -5.54 2.53 -11.37
CA GLY A 64 -6.83 1.90 -11.08
C GLY A 64 -7.51 2.43 -9.82
N GLU A 65 -8.51 1.68 -9.37
CA GLU A 65 -9.34 2.00 -8.20
C GLU A 65 -9.55 0.75 -7.35
N ALA A 66 -9.51 0.90 -6.03
CA ALA A 66 -9.79 -0.18 -5.09
C ALA A 66 -10.75 0.28 -3.99
N VAL A 67 -11.54 -0.65 -3.46
CA VAL A 67 -12.51 -0.39 -2.40
C VAL A 67 -12.11 -1.14 -1.15
N CYS A 68 -12.15 -0.47 -0.01
CA CYS A 68 -11.91 -1.01 1.32
C CYS A 68 -13.23 -1.25 2.03
N GLU A 69 -13.47 -2.49 2.44
CA GLU A 69 -14.69 -2.89 3.13
C GLU A 69 -14.35 -3.59 4.45
N LYS A 70 -15.10 -3.29 5.50
CA LYS A 70 -14.89 -3.82 6.85
C LYS A 70 -16.16 -4.47 7.38
N VAL A 71 -16.02 -5.69 7.92
CA VAL A 71 -17.05 -6.36 8.71
C VAL A 71 -16.77 -6.05 10.18
N TYR A 72 -17.66 -5.29 10.83
CA TYR A 72 -17.51 -4.91 12.24
C TYR A 72 -17.97 -6.00 13.21
N LEU A 73 -19.01 -6.75 12.83
CA LEU A 73 -19.61 -7.81 13.63
C LEU A 73 -19.73 -9.07 12.78
N ALA A 74 -19.33 -10.22 13.33
CA ALA A 74 -19.45 -11.48 12.61
C ALA A 74 -20.92 -11.74 12.21
N GLY A 75 -21.15 -12.06 10.94
CA GLY A 75 -22.49 -12.28 10.40
C GLY A 75 -23.21 -11.02 9.90
N THR A 76 -22.63 -9.83 10.02
CA THR A 76 -23.18 -8.62 9.38
C THR A 76 -22.56 -8.39 8.00
N PRO A 77 -23.25 -7.69 7.08
CA PRO A 77 -22.67 -7.25 5.83
C PRO A 77 -21.40 -6.42 6.03
N ALA A 78 -20.47 -6.50 5.07
CA ALA A 78 -19.33 -5.60 5.02
C ALA A 78 -19.81 -4.17 4.70
N GLN A 79 -19.15 -3.18 5.28
CA GLN A 79 -19.39 -1.77 5.02
C GLN A 79 -18.18 -1.18 4.29
N GLU A 80 -18.43 -0.46 3.21
CA GLU A 80 -17.39 0.32 2.56
C GLU A 80 -16.93 1.45 3.49
N VAL A 81 -15.63 1.50 3.77
CA VAL A 81 -15.02 2.49 4.68
C VAL A 81 -14.09 3.45 3.96
N LEU A 82 -13.57 3.07 2.79
CA LEU A 82 -12.67 3.90 2.00
C LEU A 82 -12.62 3.46 0.54
N ARG A 83 -12.35 4.42 -0.36
CA ARG A 83 -11.97 4.15 -1.76
C ARG A 83 -10.58 4.69 -2.02
N TYR A 84 -9.78 3.91 -2.74
CA TYR A 84 -8.44 4.26 -3.15
C TYR A 84 -8.39 4.56 -4.64
N THR A 85 -7.63 5.58 -4.99
CA THR A 85 -7.21 5.94 -6.34
C THR A 85 -5.68 5.97 -6.40
N ALA A 86 -5.10 6.26 -7.58
CA ALA A 86 -3.66 6.36 -7.75
C ALA A 86 -2.98 7.24 -6.67
N GLY A 87 -1.92 6.73 -6.06
CA GLY A 87 -1.22 7.32 -4.92
C GLY A 87 -1.80 6.94 -3.55
N GLY A 88 -2.97 6.32 -3.50
CA GLY A 88 -3.51 5.69 -2.31
C GLY A 88 -2.66 4.50 -1.87
N TYR A 89 -2.61 4.23 -0.57
CA TYR A 89 -1.88 3.10 -0.01
C TYR A 89 -2.75 2.37 1.01
N PHE A 90 -2.39 1.12 1.31
CA PHE A 90 -3.05 0.32 2.33
C PHE A 90 -2.15 -0.83 2.81
N GLY A 91 -2.59 -1.47 3.91
CA GLY A 91 -1.94 -2.64 4.48
C GLY A 91 -0.84 -2.31 5.50
N GLU A 92 -0.62 -1.03 5.81
CA GLU A 92 0.32 -0.57 6.83
C GLU A 92 -0.09 -1.01 8.25
N LEU A 93 -1.39 -1.05 8.57
CA LEU A 93 -1.86 -1.41 9.92
C LEU A 93 -1.26 -2.72 10.43
N ALA A 94 -1.41 -3.80 9.66
CA ALA A 94 -0.88 -5.12 10.04
C ALA A 94 0.65 -5.12 10.22
N LEU A 95 1.36 -4.23 9.53
CA LEU A 95 2.82 -4.09 9.65
C LEU A 95 3.22 -3.26 10.87
N LEU A 96 2.37 -2.33 11.32
CA LEU A 96 2.62 -1.42 12.43
C LEU A 96 2.18 -2.00 13.78
N THR A 97 1.08 -2.76 13.81
CA THR A 97 0.47 -3.30 15.03
C THR A 97 0.75 -4.79 15.24
N ASN A 98 1.22 -5.50 14.20
CA ASN A 98 1.32 -6.96 14.18
C ASN A 98 -0.03 -7.68 14.38
N GLU A 99 -1.13 -6.99 14.10
CA GLU A 99 -2.48 -7.58 14.10
C GLU A 99 -2.85 -8.07 12.69
N PRO A 100 -3.86 -8.95 12.56
CA PRO A 100 -4.43 -9.32 11.27
C PRO A 100 -4.93 -8.10 10.47
N ARG A 101 -5.14 -8.29 9.16
CA ARG A 101 -5.72 -7.26 8.28
C ARG A 101 -7.06 -6.77 8.85
N ALA A 102 -7.19 -5.46 9.06
CA ALA A 102 -8.36 -4.86 9.68
C ALA A 102 -9.59 -4.78 8.75
N ALA A 103 -9.38 -4.89 7.43
CA ALA A 103 -10.40 -4.76 6.40
C ALA A 103 -9.98 -5.54 5.14
N THR A 104 -10.95 -5.78 4.27
CA THR A 104 -10.75 -6.36 2.94
C THR A 104 -10.58 -5.23 1.93
N VAL A 105 -9.65 -5.37 1.00
CA VAL A 105 -9.50 -4.44 -0.13
C VAL A 105 -9.66 -5.22 -1.42
N THR A 106 -10.56 -4.76 -2.27
CA THR A 106 -10.92 -5.39 -3.55
C THR A 106 -10.68 -4.41 -4.69
N ALA A 107 -10.14 -4.89 -5.81
CA ALA A 107 -9.95 -4.08 -7.00
C ALA A 107 -11.31 -3.72 -7.63
N ALA A 108 -11.61 -2.42 -7.77
CA ALA A 108 -12.83 -1.93 -8.42
C ALA A 108 -12.67 -1.72 -9.92
N SER A 109 -11.43 -1.57 -10.38
CA SER A 109 -11.00 -1.65 -11.78
C SER A 109 -9.75 -2.54 -11.89
N GLU A 110 -9.16 -2.67 -13.08
CA GLU A 110 -7.83 -3.27 -13.18
C GLU A 110 -6.84 -2.36 -12.45
N CYS A 111 -6.11 -2.93 -11.49
CA CYS A 111 -5.21 -2.19 -10.63
C CYS A 111 -3.75 -2.57 -10.92
N ARG A 112 -2.89 -1.56 -10.94
CA ARG A 112 -1.44 -1.76 -10.87
C ARG A 112 -0.97 -1.36 -9.48
N LEU A 113 -0.41 -2.30 -8.75
CA LEU A 113 0.06 -2.13 -7.38
C LEU A 113 1.58 -2.14 -7.35
N LEU A 114 2.14 -1.35 -6.45
CA LEU A 114 3.52 -1.45 -6.01
C LEU A 114 3.55 -1.97 -4.57
N THR A 115 4.35 -3.00 -4.32
CA THR A 115 4.37 -3.70 -3.03
C THR A 115 5.73 -3.67 -2.37
N LEU A 116 5.72 -3.67 -1.03
CA LEU A 116 6.91 -3.81 -0.20
C LEU A 116 6.67 -4.87 0.88
N SER A 117 7.67 -5.74 1.07
CA SER A 117 7.67 -6.66 2.20
C SER A 117 7.76 -5.94 3.53
N ARG A 118 7.26 -6.55 4.61
CA ARG A 118 7.39 -6.09 5.99
C ARG A 118 8.81 -5.71 6.36
N ARG A 119 9.79 -6.55 5.98
CA ARG A 119 11.21 -6.32 6.27
C ARG A 119 11.68 -5.03 5.60
N THR A 120 11.36 -4.86 4.33
CA THR A 120 11.70 -3.67 3.55
C THR A 120 11.00 -2.43 4.09
N PHE A 121 9.68 -2.54 4.35
CA PHE A 121 8.86 -1.50 4.94
C PHE A 121 9.50 -0.98 6.24
N LYS A 122 9.83 -1.88 7.18
CA LYS A 122 10.45 -1.50 8.46
C LYS A 122 11.85 -0.92 8.32
N GLY A 123 12.64 -1.40 7.36
CA GLY A 123 14.00 -0.89 7.12
C GLY A 123 14.05 0.48 6.44
N LEU A 124 13.09 0.79 5.58
CA LEU A 124 13.08 2.02 4.77
C LEU A 124 12.18 3.13 5.33
N LEU A 125 11.15 2.78 6.07
CA LEU A 125 10.09 3.71 6.48
C LEU A 125 10.24 4.16 7.93
N GLY A 126 11.40 3.99 8.55
CA GLY A 126 11.68 4.51 9.90
C GLY A 126 11.16 5.94 10.11
N PRO A 127 11.46 6.91 9.22
CA PRO A 127 10.91 8.26 9.32
C PRO A 127 9.40 8.38 9.08
N LEU A 128 8.80 7.44 8.34
CA LEU A 128 7.38 7.44 8.01
C LEU A 128 6.53 6.66 9.03
N GLU A 129 7.15 5.86 9.90
CA GLU A 129 6.43 5.06 10.89
C GLU A 129 5.56 5.95 11.79
N ASP A 130 6.07 7.08 12.25
CA ASP A 130 5.31 8.02 13.09
C ASP A 130 4.16 8.70 12.33
N ILE A 131 4.34 8.99 11.04
CA ILE A 131 3.27 9.57 10.20
C ILE A 131 2.17 8.52 9.98
N LEU A 132 2.56 7.28 9.67
CA LEU A 132 1.65 6.18 9.44
C LEU A 132 0.91 5.79 10.73
N ARG A 133 1.57 5.82 11.89
CA ARG A 133 0.94 5.57 13.19
C ARG A 133 -0.10 6.63 13.55
N ARG A 134 0.17 7.91 13.27
CA ARG A 134 -0.80 9.00 13.49
C ARG A 134 -2.05 8.81 12.64
N ARG A 135 -1.90 8.51 11.34
CA ARG A 135 -3.04 8.20 10.46
C ARG A 135 -3.77 6.93 10.86
N ALA A 136 -3.04 5.88 11.27
CA ALA A 136 -3.63 4.63 11.75
C ALA A 136 -4.58 4.84 12.94
N ALA A 137 -4.33 5.86 13.78
CA ALA A 137 -5.19 6.18 14.90
C ALA A 137 -6.55 6.77 14.47
N GLU A 138 -6.67 7.27 13.24
CA GLU A 138 -7.90 7.84 12.67
C GLU A 138 -8.87 6.76 12.16
N TYR A 139 -8.44 5.50 12.05
CA TYR A 139 -9.26 4.39 11.52
C TYR A 139 -10.15 3.70 12.57
N LYS A 140 -10.32 4.32 13.75
CA LYS A 140 -11.12 3.79 14.85
C LYS A 140 -12.61 3.99 14.62
#